data_AF-X8E6F9-F1
#
_entry.id   AF-X8E6F9-F1
#
_cell.length_a   1.000
_cell.length_b   1.000
_cell.length_c   1.000
_cell.angle_alpha   90.00
_cell.angle_beta   90.00
_cell.angle_gamma   90.00
#
_symmetry.space_group_name_H-M   'P 1'
#
loop_
_entity.id
_entity.type
_entity.pdbx_description
1 polymer ?
#
loop_
_entity_poly.entity_id
_entity_poly.type
_entity_poly.pdbx_seq_one_letter_code
_entity_poly.pdbx_strand_id
1 'polypeptide(L)'
;MRPRDVFVEQTVERLARVAEVVTDDAQGPVDEGIGPWRRLQSCDGCNVWTARLRSSTRPWWCKLPPGHRRRFVALLQALLDRHGMLRLRVGEDWSLMVPEPGSVDARDCLHVTDALSDEALMAARASLNPADG
;
A
#
# COMPACT_ATOMS: atom_id res chain seq x y z
N MET A 1 -3.79 21.62 -13.52
CA MET A 1 -4.83 20.75 -14.13
C MET A 1 -5.48 19.88 -13.06
N ARG A 2 -6.80 19.74 -13.09
CA ARG A 2 -7.60 18.89 -12.20
C ARG A 2 -8.20 17.71 -12.99
N PRO A 3 -8.52 16.56 -12.36
CA PRO A 3 -9.08 15.40 -13.07
C PRO A 3 -10.33 15.68 -13.91
N ARG A 4 -11.17 16.64 -13.47
CA ARG A 4 -12.37 17.05 -14.21
C ARG A 4 -12.07 17.70 -15.57
N ASP A 5 -10.90 18.31 -15.73
CA ASP A 5 -10.53 19.07 -16.92
C ASP A 5 -10.34 18.14 -18.13
N VAL A 6 -10.06 16.85 -17.91
CA VAL A 6 -9.99 15.81 -18.95
C VAL A 6 -11.34 15.57 -19.63
N PHE A 7 -12.44 15.70 -18.87
CA PHE A 7 -13.79 15.52 -19.39
C PHE A 7 -14.34 16.78 -20.07
N VAL A 8 -13.80 17.95 -19.71
CA VAL A 8 -14.19 19.25 -20.27
C VAL A 8 -13.39 19.56 -21.53
N GLU A 9 -12.06 19.49 -21.43
CA GLU A 9 -11.12 19.85 -22.49
C GLU A 9 -10.72 18.61 -23.30
N GLN A 10 -11.71 17.90 -23.84
CA GLN A 10 -11.68 16.55 -24.46
C GLN A 10 -10.67 16.31 -25.60
N THR A 11 -9.72 17.22 -25.83
CA THR A 11 -8.60 17.06 -26.75
C THR A 11 -7.29 17.46 -26.08
N VAL A 12 -6.19 16.81 -26.48
CA VAL A 12 -4.84 17.07 -25.93
C VAL A 12 -4.44 18.54 -26.07
N GLU A 13 -4.77 19.19 -27.19
CA GLU A 13 -4.47 20.62 -27.41
C GLU A 13 -5.14 21.52 -26.37
N ARG A 14 -6.42 21.28 -26.06
CA ARG A 14 -7.17 22.11 -25.12
C ARG A 14 -6.75 21.81 -23.68
N LEU A 15 -6.49 20.54 -23.37
CA LEU A 15 -5.94 20.13 -22.09
C LEU A 15 -4.58 20.77 -21.80
N ALA A 16 -3.72 20.88 -22.83
CA ALA A 16 -2.41 21.52 -22.71
C ALA A 16 -2.51 23.01 -22.38
N ARG A 17 -3.54 23.72 -22.87
CA ARG A 17 -3.77 25.14 -22.53
C ARG A 17 -4.17 25.37 -21.08
N VAL A 18 -4.80 24.39 -20.44
CA VAL A 18 -5.23 24.46 -19.03
C VAL A 18 -4.26 23.74 -18.06
N ALA A 19 -3.22 23.13 -18.61
CA ALA A 19 -2.16 22.51 -17.82
C ALA A 19 -1.24 23.60 -17.27
N GLU A 20 -1.41 23.94 -15.99
CA GLU A 20 -0.42 24.72 -15.25
C GLU A 20 0.90 23.94 -15.13
N VAL A 21 2.01 24.61 -15.45
CA VAL A 21 3.36 24.10 -15.20
C VAL A 21 3.67 24.32 -13.72
N VAL A 22 3.70 23.25 -12.95
CA VAL A 22 4.14 23.30 -11.55
C VAL A 22 5.66 23.37 -11.56
N THR A 23 6.22 24.49 -11.08
CA THR A 23 7.64 24.61 -10.75
C THR A 23 7.90 23.98 -9.38
N ASP A 24 9.08 23.40 -9.20
CA ASP A 24 9.47 22.62 -8.00
C ASP A 24 9.27 23.41 -6.69
N ASP A 25 9.37 24.75 -6.76
CA ASP A 25 9.23 25.68 -5.63
C ASP A 25 7.84 25.70 -4.98
N ALA A 26 6.82 25.11 -5.62
CA ALA A 26 5.46 25.02 -5.08
C ALA A 26 5.21 23.74 -4.25
N GLN A 27 6.17 22.82 -4.20
CA GLN A 27 6.05 21.62 -3.38
C GLN A 27 6.43 21.96 -1.94
N GLY A 28 5.47 21.86 -1.02
CA GLY A 28 5.75 21.89 0.41
C GLY A 28 6.77 20.82 0.82
N PRO A 29 7.21 20.79 2.10
CA PRO A 29 8.13 19.77 2.57
C PRO A 29 7.63 18.37 2.17
N VAL A 30 8.54 17.56 1.64
CA VAL A 30 8.24 16.20 1.20
C VAL A 30 7.65 15.44 2.39
N ASP A 31 6.39 15.04 2.26
CA ASP A 31 5.77 14.12 3.21
C ASP A 31 6.39 12.73 2.98
N GLU A 32 7.23 12.31 3.92
CA GLU A 32 7.86 10.98 3.91
C GLU A 32 6.83 9.87 4.18
N GLY A 33 5.59 10.22 4.54
CA GLY A 33 4.49 9.29 4.74
C GLY A 33 4.65 8.43 5.99
N ILE A 34 5.45 8.90 6.97
CA ILE A 34 5.75 8.24 8.24
C ILE A 34 5.06 8.93 9.41
N GLY A 35 4.90 8.21 10.52
CA GLY A 35 4.33 8.71 11.76
C GLY A 35 2.82 8.52 11.90
N PRO A 36 2.17 9.27 12.80
CA PRO A 36 0.76 9.06 13.14
C PRO A 36 -0.13 9.43 11.95
N TRP A 37 -0.94 8.47 11.51
CA TRP A 37 -1.86 8.69 10.41
C TRP A 37 -3.17 9.26 10.94
N ARG A 38 -3.47 10.50 10.57
CA ARG A 38 -4.68 11.19 11.02
C ARG A 38 -5.90 10.62 10.30
N ARG A 39 -6.90 10.16 11.06
CA ARG A 39 -8.16 9.59 10.53
C ARG A 39 -8.75 10.42 9.39
N LEU A 40 -9.10 9.77 8.28
CA LEU A 40 -10.05 10.32 7.31
C LEU A 40 -11.42 10.42 8.00
N GLN A 41 -12.06 11.59 7.94
CA GLN A 41 -13.32 11.88 8.64
C GLN A 41 -14.48 10.93 8.28
N SER A 42 -14.39 10.18 7.17
CA SER A 42 -15.43 9.24 6.71
C SER A 42 -15.32 7.82 7.27
N CYS A 43 -14.32 7.50 8.09
CA CYS A 43 -14.19 6.16 8.67
C CYS A 43 -14.93 6.08 10.01
N ASP A 44 -15.89 5.13 10.14
CA ASP A 44 -16.66 4.80 11.36
C ASP A 44 -15.80 4.23 12.53
N GLY A 45 -14.57 4.72 12.69
CA GLY A 45 -13.56 4.23 13.62
C GLY A 45 -12.57 3.24 12.97
N CYS A 46 -11.33 3.22 13.46
CA CYS A 46 -10.27 2.36 12.92
C CYS A 46 -10.62 0.86 13.06
N ASN A 47 -11.39 0.49 14.09
CA ASN A 47 -11.99 -0.84 14.27
C ASN A 47 -12.79 -1.33 13.04
N VAL A 48 -13.72 -0.50 12.57
CA VAL A 48 -14.61 -0.85 11.46
C VAL A 48 -13.82 -0.86 10.15
N TRP A 49 -12.88 0.07 10.00
CA TRP A 49 -12.00 0.13 8.83
C TRP A 49 -11.07 -1.08 8.72
N THR A 50 -10.40 -1.48 9.82
CA THR A 50 -9.52 -2.67 9.86
C THR A 50 -10.29 -3.96 9.62
N ALA A 51 -11.49 -4.10 10.19
CA ALA A 51 -12.39 -5.22 9.91
C ALA A 51 -12.79 -5.29 8.42
N ARG A 52 -13.04 -4.13 7.80
CA ARG A 52 -13.36 -4.01 6.37
C ARG A 52 -12.15 -4.31 5.46
N LEU A 53 -10.95 -3.90 5.86
CA LEU A 53 -9.73 -4.28 5.16
C LEU A 53 -9.59 -5.80 5.13
N ARG A 54 -9.71 -6.46 6.29
CA ARG A 54 -9.59 -7.92 6.39
C ARG A 54 -10.57 -8.66 5.48
N SER A 55 -11.83 -8.23 5.40
CA SER A 55 -12.82 -8.86 4.51
C SER A 55 -12.62 -8.54 3.04
N SER A 56 -11.91 -7.45 2.72
CA SER A 56 -11.65 -7.00 1.34
C SER A 56 -10.30 -7.47 0.79
N THR A 57 -9.38 -7.95 1.63
CA THR A 57 -8.08 -8.49 1.21
C THR A 57 -8.27 -9.68 0.28
N ARG A 58 -7.91 -9.48 -1.00
CA ARG A 58 -7.87 -10.55 -1.99
C ARG A 58 -6.44 -11.05 -2.12
N PRO A 59 -6.20 -12.37 -1.97
CA PRO A 59 -4.86 -12.90 -2.21
C PRO A 59 -4.54 -12.81 -3.71
N TRP A 60 -3.29 -12.47 -4.00
CA TRP A 60 -2.73 -12.52 -5.35
C TRP A 60 -1.57 -13.50 -5.34
N TRP A 61 -1.40 -14.27 -6.42
CA TRP A 61 -0.31 -15.21 -6.58
C TRP A 61 0.40 -14.97 -7.92
N CYS A 62 1.69 -15.27 -7.97
CA CYS A 62 2.47 -15.23 -9.20
C CYS A 62 3.47 -16.40 -9.23
N LYS A 63 3.76 -16.91 -10.43
CA LYS A 63 4.80 -17.94 -10.60
C LYS A 63 6.15 -17.24 -10.79
N LEU A 64 7.11 -17.55 -9.93
CA LEU A 64 8.45 -17.02 -10.05
C LEU A 64 9.36 -18.02 -10.80
N PRO A 65 10.15 -17.59 -11.79
CA PRO A 65 11.16 -18.45 -12.40
C PRO A 65 12.21 -18.90 -11.36
N PRO A 66 12.82 -20.08 -11.55
CA PRO A 66 13.87 -20.56 -10.65
C PRO A 66 15.01 -19.54 -10.53
N GLY A 67 15.61 -19.45 -9.33
CA GLY A 67 16.73 -18.54 -9.06
C GLY A 67 16.37 -17.06 -8.82
N HIS A 68 15.10 -16.66 -8.95
CA HIS A 68 14.70 -15.25 -8.83
C HIS A 68 14.22 -14.83 -7.43
N ARG A 69 14.15 -15.76 -6.47
CA ARG A 69 13.64 -15.51 -5.10
C ARG A 69 14.32 -14.31 -4.43
N ARG A 70 15.66 -14.22 -4.51
CA ARG A 70 16.42 -13.10 -3.92
C ARG A 70 16.05 -11.76 -4.53
N ARG A 71 15.88 -11.69 -5.86
CA ARG A 71 15.48 -10.47 -6.57
C ARG A 71 14.05 -10.06 -6.22
N PHE A 72 13.15 -11.05 -6.10
CA PHE A 72 11.77 -10.80 -5.69
C PHE A 72 11.68 -10.25 -4.27
N VAL A 73 12.43 -10.83 -3.30
CA VAL A 73 12.49 -10.32 -1.92
C VAL A 73 12.99 -8.87 -1.90
N ALA A 74 14.04 -8.55 -2.67
CA ALA A 74 14.53 -7.17 -2.76
C ALA A 74 13.50 -6.21 -3.36
N LEU A 75 12.75 -6.64 -4.39
CA LEU A 75 11.67 -5.85 -4.98
C LEU A 75 10.51 -5.64 -4.01
N LEU A 76 10.10 -6.69 -3.29
CA LEU A 76 9.07 -6.61 -2.26
C LEU A 76 9.50 -5.67 -1.13
N GLN A 77 10.76 -5.73 -0.70
CA GLN A 77 11.31 -4.80 0.29
C GLN A 77 11.22 -3.35 -0.21
N ALA A 78 11.63 -3.09 -1.45
CA ALA A 78 11.56 -1.76 -2.04
C ALA A 78 10.11 -1.22 -2.11
N LEU A 79 9.13 -2.08 -2.40
CA LEU A 79 7.72 -1.71 -2.38
C LEU A 79 7.24 -1.38 -0.96
N LEU A 80 7.55 -2.23 0.02
CA LEU A 80 7.20 -1.98 1.43
C LEU A 80 7.80 -0.65 1.89
N ASP A 81 9.08 -0.43 1.64
CA ASP A 81 9.80 0.78 2.05
C ASP A 81 9.22 2.04 1.38
N ARG A 82 8.87 1.95 0.09
CA ARG A 82 8.29 3.07 -0.67
C ARG A 82 6.85 3.41 -0.26
N HIS A 83 6.08 2.43 0.20
CA HIS A 83 4.65 2.61 0.47
C HIS A 83 4.35 2.48 1.97
N GLY A 84 4.33 3.61 2.68
CA GLY A 84 4.01 3.66 4.11
C GLY A 84 2.69 2.97 4.49
N MET A 85 1.66 3.03 3.63
CA MET A 85 0.39 2.34 3.85
C MET A 85 0.50 0.81 3.92
N LEU A 86 1.54 0.20 3.32
CA LEU A 86 1.80 -1.23 3.43
C LEU A 86 2.49 -1.62 4.75
N ARG A 87 3.03 -0.63 5.47
CA ARG A 87 3.70 -0.79 6.78
C ARG A 87 2.84 -0.27 7.92
N LEU A 88 1.65 0.24 7.64
CA LEU A 88 0.74 0.82 8.63
C LEU A 88 0.38 -0.21 9.71
N ARG A 89 0.54 0.19 10.96
CA ARG A 89 0.17 -0.61 12.14
C ARG A 89 -0.97 0.02 12.91
N VAL A 90 -1.72 -0.83 13.59
CA VAL A 90 -2.84 -0.46 14.46
C VAL A 90 -2.39 -0.65 15.90
N GLY A 91 -2.35 0.43 16.67
CA GLY A 91 -2.08 0.37 18.11
C GLY A 91 -3.26 -0.22 18.90
N GLU A 92 -3.01 -0.64 20.13
CA GLU A 92 -4.05 -1.18 21.04
C GLU A 92 -5.20 -0.19 21.28
N ASP A 93 -4.90 1.11 21.25
CA ASP A 93 -5.85 2.21 21.35
C ASP A 93 -6.55 2.55 20.03
N TRP A 94 -6.37 1.72 19.00
CA TRP A 94 -6.85 1.92 17.63
C TRP A 94 -6.22 3.13 16.93
N SER A 95 -5.08 3.61 17.42
CA SER A 95 -4.25 4.58 16.71
C SER A 95 -3.62 3.94 15.47
N LEU A 96 -3.35 4.76 14.46
CA LEU A 96 -2.76 4.35 13.20
C LEU A 96 -1.36 4.97 13.10
N MET A 97 -0.34 4.15 12.92
CA MET A 97 1.06 4.59 12.87
C MET A 97 1.77 3.96 11.68
N VAL A 98 2.42 4.80 10.88
CA VAL A 98 3.30 4.34 9.80
C VAL A 98 4.75 4.37 10.32
N PRO A 99 5.41 3.22 10.49
CA PRO A 99 6.79 3.15 10.94
C PRO A 99 7.77 3.58 9.84
N GLU A 100 9.07 3.59 10.12
CA GLU A 100 10.14 3.91 9.18
C GLU A 100 10.36 2.82 8.12
N PRO A 101 10.90 3.14 6.92
CA PRO A 101 11.37 2.13 5.97
C PRO A 101 12.28 1.09 6.64
N GLY A 102 12.19 -0.17 6.22
CA GLY A 102 12.92 -1.29 6.83
C GLY A 102 12.34 -1.84 8.14
N SER A 103 11.26 -1.25 8.68
CA SER A 103 10.56 -1.78 9.87
C SER A 103 9.79 -3.09 9.65
N VAL A 104 9.67 -3.53 8.39
CA VAL A 104 9.05 -4.79 7.98
C VAL A 104 10.03 -5.50 7.06
N ASP A 105 10.47 -6.71 7.42
CA ASP A 105 11.28 -7.55 6.53
C ASP A 105 10.37 -8.26 5.52
N ALA A 106 10.62 -8.04 4.24
CA ALA A 106 9.89 -8.69 3.15
C ALA A 106 9.92 -10.24 3.22
N ARG A 107 10.88 -10.83 3.92
CA ARG A 107 10.95 -12.28 4.17
C ARG A 107 9.82 -12.78 5.06
N ASP A 108 9.37 -11.95 6.00
CA ASP A 108 8.28 -12.30 6.93
C ASP A 108 6.91 -12.22 6.23
N CYS A 109 6.81 -11.41 5.17
CA CYS A 109 5.60 -11.27 4.36
C CYS A 109 5.51 -12.28 3.20
N LEU A 110 6.55 -13.09 2.95
CA LEU A 110 6.62 -13.99 1.80
C LEU A 110 6.47 -15.45 2.21
N HIS A 111 5.36 -16.06 1.81
CA HIS A 111 5.18 -17.51 1.89
C HIS A 111 5.60 -18.19 0.58
N VAL A 112 6.49 -19.18 0.67
CA VAL A 112 6.96 -19.97 -0.48
C VAL A 112 6.48 -21.40 -0.32
N THR A 113 5.79 -21.92 -1.33
CA THR A 113 5.29 -23.30 -1.36
C THR A 113 5.67 -23.98 -2.67
N ASP A 114 5.85 -25.30 -2.66
CA ASP A 114 6.19 -26.07 -3.86
C ASP A 114 4.98 -26.28 -4.78
N ALA A 115 3.78 -26.24 -4.22
CA ALA A 115 2.51 -26.32 -4.93
C ALA A 115 1.52 -25.27 -4.40
N LEU A 116 0.75 -24.69 -5.33
CA LEU A 116 -0.38 -23.82 -4.99
C LEU A 116 -1.58 -24.71 -4.67
N SER A 117 -2.07 -24.67 -3.43
CA SER A 117 -3.29 -25.34 -2.99
C SER A 117 -4.21 -24.38 -2.24
N ASP A 118 -5.49 -24.75 -2.11
CA ASP A 118 -6.48 -23.94 -1.39
C ASP A 118 -6.14 -23.83 0.09
N GLU A 119 -5.59 -24.88 0.70
CA GLU A 119 -5.14 -24.89 2.10
C GLU A 119 -3.98 -23.91 2.31
N ALA A 120 -2.99 -23.93 1.41
CA ALA A 120 -1.87 -23.00 1.44
C ALA A 120 -2.34 -21.55 1.30
N LEU A 121 -3.31 -21.30 0.41
CA LEU A 121 -3.89 -19.97 0.22
C LEU A 121 -4.68 -19.51 1.45
N MET A 122 -5.46 -20.39 2.06
CA MET A 122 -6.23 -20.08 3.26
C MET A 122 -5.35 -19.80 4.47
N ALA A 123 -4.27 -20.59 4.66
CA ALA A 123 -3.29 -20.37 5.72
C ALA A 123 -2.56 -19.03 5.54
N ALA A 124 -2.08 -18.73 4.32
CA ALA A 124 -1.44 -17.46 4.01
C ALA A 124 -2.40 -16.26 4.12
N ARG A 125 -3.71 -16.44 3.87
CA ARG A 125 -4.69 -15.37 4.08
C ARG A 125 -4.99 -15.15 5.56
N ALA A 126 -5.00 -16.21 6.36
CA ALA A 126 -5.25 -16.12 7.79
C ALA A 126 -4.17 -15.31 8.53
N SER A 127 -2.92 -15.34 8.05
CA SER A 127 -1.81 -14.55 8.61
C SER A 127 -1.88 -13.05 8.28
N LEU A 128 -2.73 -12.61 7.35
CA LEU A 128 -2.89 -11.19 6.96
C LEU A 128 -3.84 -10.42 7.89
N ASN A 129 -3.91 -10.80 9.16
CA ASN A 129 -4.73 -10.10 10.14
C ASN A 129 -4.00 -8.84 10.62
N PRO A 130 -4.48 -7.62 10.32
CA PRO A 130 -3.83 -6.38 10.74
C PRO A 130 -3.87 -6.15 12.26
N ALA A 131 -4.60 -6.98 13.01
CA ALA A 131 -4.57 -6.97 14.47
C ALA A 131 -3.43 -7.84 15.07
N ASP A 132 -2.82 -8.72 14.27
CA ASP A 132 -1.76 -9.63 14.73
C ASP A 132 -0.33 -9.08 14.43
N GLY A 133 -0.19 -7.80 14.04
CA GLY A 133 1.10 -7.17 13.68
C GLY A 133 1.15 -5.64 13.72
#